data_AF-A0A095YCT8-F1
#
_entry.id   AF-A0A095YCT8-F1
#
_cell.length_a   1.000
_cell.length_b   1.000
_cell.length_c   1.000
_cell.angle_alpha   90.00
_cell.angle_beta   90.00
_cell.angle_gamma   90.00
#
_symmetry.space_group_name_H-M   'P 1'
#
loop_
_entity.id
_entity.type
_entity.pdbx_description
1 polymer ?
#
loop_
_entity_poly.entity_id
_entity_poly.type
_entity_poly.pdbx_seq_one_letter_code
_entity_poly.pdbx_strand_id
1 'polypeptide(L)'
;MSIYALIVGVSNYDLIGEKKLGFCKNDIKYFSDALVKGLSVKKEQIVKLGENDVVKKQSFINVLRKFDFEDENEDTFIFYFSGHGGINCNKHILAFSDGYLETEDLIEYINKINAKNKLLIFDTCYSGHFKINSLPEFDYELSLKEFIGKGYAVLASSSSNQTSYDYPDPKKQLSLFTSFLNDAITARILLKEGKKSLDDIINLLFQYMKIWNIKHPKYAQTPIFRSKLGGTIFFSVEKYIPYVSNNYFLEKEKYRIYKVEPIHTARAKRYVVKVILKDLLTLEEISKVHKEIVSIIKNIEIYKSENFEKHWKDKLANIIFCHYGKSEDDILNSNFLCKTIWVDDTQDKDWWYNLSNKSKFVNDVYFDINSNYEVLNKFYADHTADDTYLIQQTRDIIINMINLAEKLIKSFDELLNEEATEEEFIEEFEKISPKITEYYFKESNLDLPTKKLKDWSSACTGLSGTIHDFTLFYGEHARNNRTYDNRIACMKMTKTKYYSDLERLKEEEEKIKDLINDALS
;
A
#
# COMPACT_ATOMS: atom_id res chain seq x y z
N MET A 1 10.49 14.04 4.25
CA MET A 1 10.30 13.83 2.81
C MET A 1 9.71 15.08 2.22
N SER A 2 10.57 15.88 1.59
CA SER A 2 10.20 16.97 0.69
C SER A 2 9.95 16.43 -0.71
N ILE A 3 9.23 17.20 -1.52
CA ILE A 3 9.08 16.91 -2.95
C ILE A 3 9.69 18.08 -3.70
N TYR A 4 10.68 17.80 -4.55
CA TYR A 4 11.29 18.76 -5.45
C TYR A 4 10.84 18.46 -6.88
N ALA A 5 10.49 19.48 -7.64
CA ALA A 5 10.01 19.30 -9.01
C ALA A 5 10.76 20.20 -10.00
N LEU A 6 11.13 19.62 -11.14
CA LEU A 6 11.59 20.34 -12.32
C LEU A 6 10.57 20.13 -13.45
N ILE A 7 9.90 21.22 -13.84
CA ILE A 7 8.84 21.23 -14.85
C ILE A 7 9.37 21.97 -16.08
N VAL A 8 9.43 21.30 -17.22
CA VAL A 8 9.95 21.83 -18.47
C VAL A 8 8.86 21.77 -19.53
N GLY A 9 8.59 22.90 -20.18
CA GLY A 9 7.71 22.97 -21.34
C GLY A 9 8.40 23.72 -22.47
N VAL A 10 8.42 23.16 -23.68
CA VAL A 10 9.11 23.80 -24.81
C VAL A 10 8.11 24.07 -25.94
N SER A 11 7.94 25.35 -26.26
CA SER A 11 6.90 25.81 -27.20
C SER A 11 7.47 26.38 -28.49
N ASN A 12 8.68 26.96 -28.45
CA ASN A 12 9.36 27.56 -29.59
C ASN A 12 10.59 26.75 -30.02
N TYR A 13 10.62 26.40 -31.31
CA TYR A 13 11.64 25.59 -31.94
C TYR A 13 12.20 26.22 -33.23
N ASP A 14 12.08 27.54 -33.38
CA ASP A 14 12.50 28.27 -34.59
C ASP A 14 13.96 27.98 -34.98
N LEU A 15 14.86 27.72 -34.01
CA LEU A 15 16.29 27.47 -34.27
C LEU A 15 16.57 26.09 -34.89
N ILE A 16 15.65 25.13 -34.76
CA ILE A 16 15.78 23.78 -35.30
C ILE A 16 14.75 23.47 -36.40
N GLY A 17 13.91 24.45 -36.75
CA GLY A 17 12.95 24.34 -37.85
C GLY A 17 11.69 23.53 -37.55
N GLU A 18 11.39 23.23 -36.28
CA GLU A 18 10.20 22.48 -35.88
C GLU A 18 8.98 23.39 -35.64
N LYS A 19 7.78 22.81 -35.72
CA LYS A 19 6.53 23.54 -35.51
C LYS A 19 6.38 24.02 -34.06
N LYS A 20 5.86 25.23 -33.85
CA LYS A 20 5.53 25.73 -32.49
C LYS A 20 4.38 24.98 -31.85
N LEU A 21 4.45 24.81 -30.53
CA LEU A 21 3.40 24.23 -29.69
C LEU A 21 2.80 25.29 -28.76
N GLY A 22 1.52 25.59 -28.91
CA GLY A 22 0.86 26.67 -28.17
C GLY A 22 0.42 26.34 -26.74
N PHE A 23 0.59 25.09 -26.28
CA PHE A 23 0.00 24.59 -25.03
C PHE A 23 1.03 24.30 -23.92
N CYS A 24 2.32 24.09 -24.21
CA CYS A 24 3.30 23.65 -23.21
C CYS A 24 3.47 24.66 -22.05
N LYS A 25 3.30 25.96 -22.31
CA LYS A 25 3.26 26.99 -21.26
C LYS A 25 2.11 26.79 -20.28
N ASN A 26 0.94 26.39 -20.78
CA ASN A 26 -0.20 26.07 -19.93
C ASN A 26 0.07 24.76 -19.19
N ASP A 27 0.63 23.74 -19.84
CA ASP A 27 1.01 22.50 -19.17
C ASP A 27 1.90 22.75 -17.95
N ILE A 28 2.94 23.58 -18.10
CA ILE A 28 3.80 24.00 -16.98
C ILE A 28 2.95 24.57 -15.82
N LYS A 29 2.06 25.51 -16.13
CA LYS A 29 1.23 26.19 -15.13
C LYS A 29 0.30 25.23 -14.42
N TYR A 30 -0.46 24.43 -15.17
CA TYR A 30 -1.50 23.57 -14.61
C TYR A 30 -0.91 22.35 -13.91
N PHE A 31 0.19 21.78 -14.40
CA PHE A 31 0.91 20.72 -13.70
C PHE A 31 1.53 21.23 -12.40
N SER A 32 2.14 22.42 -12.42
CA SER A 32 2.63 23.07 -11.18
C SER A 32 1.51 23.27 -10.17
N ASP A 33 0.34 23.75 -10.60
CA ASP A 33 -0.83 23.91 -9.75
C ASP A 33 -1.35 22.56 -9.21
N ALA A 34 -1.31 21.49 -10.02
CA ALA A 34 -1.73 20.16 -9.62
C ALA A 34 -0.80 19.57 -8.55
N LEU A 35 0.52 19.76 -8.68
CA LEU A 35 1.48 19.35 -7.64
C LEU A 35 1.22 20.08 -6.31
N VAL A 36 0.98 21.39 -6.35
CA VAL A 36 0.69 22.19 -5.15
C VAL A 36 -0.64 21.79 -4.52
N LYS A 37 -1.72 21.66 -5.30
CA LYS A 37 -3.08 21.42 -4.79
C LYS A 37 -3.36 19.94 -4.49
N GLY A 38 -2.79 19.05 -5.29
CA GLY A 38 -3.06 17.62 -5.26
C GLY A 38 -2.07 16.82 -4.41
N LEU A 39 -0.80 17.24 -4.36
CA LEU A 39 0.30 16.55 -3.66
C LEU A 39 0.96 17.41 -2.57
N SER A 40 0.44 18.61 -2.30
CA SER A 40 0.97 19.54 -1.28
C SER A 40 2.46 19.91 -1.45
N VAL A 41 2.95 19.94 -2.69
CA VAL A 41 4.31 20.39 -3.00
C VAL A 41 4.44 21.88 -2.71
N LYS A 42 5.52 22.29 -2.02
CA LYS A 42 5.77 23.72 -1.76
C LYS A 42 6.18 24.41 -3.05
N LYS A 43 5.66 25.63 -3.29
CA LYS A 43 5.93 26.38 -4.52
C LYS A 43 7.42 26.66 -4.73
N GLU A 44 8.16 26.87 -3.64
CA GLU A 44 9.59 27.15 -3.64
C GLU A 44 10.42 25.93 -4.06
N GLN A 45 9.83 24.72 -4.01
CA GLN A 45 10.47 23.46 -4.41
C GLN A 45 10.16 23.10 -5.88
N ILE A 46 9.43 23.96 -6.60
CA ILE A 46 9.07 23.78 -8.01
C ILE A 46 9.89 24.75 -8.86
N VAL A 47 10.78 24.21 -9.69
CA VAL A 47 11.51 24.96 -10.71
C VAL A 47 10.84 24.76 -12.06
N LYS A 48 10.59 25.86 -12.77
CA LYS A 48 9.92 25.87 -14.08
C LYS A 48 10.85 26.40 -15.17
N LEU A 49 10.87 25.75 -16.33
CA LEU A 49 11.57 26.22 -17.52
C LEU A 49 10.59 26.28 -18.71
N GLY A 50 10.67 27.37 -19.48
CA GLY A 50 9.88 27.55 -20.70
C GLY A 50 8.61 28.39 -20.57
N GLU A 51 8.46 29.17 -19.48
CA GLU A 51 7.36 30.16 -19.36
C GLU A 51 7.44 31.28 -20.42
N ASN A 52 8.61 31.43 -21.04
CA ASN A 52 8.91 32.29 -22.19
C ASN A 52 9.00 31.51 -23.51
N ASP A 53 8.43 30.30 -23.56
CA ASP A 53 8.36 29.39 -24.70
C ASP A 53 9.68 28.76 -25.17
N VAL A 54 10.83 29.29 -24.74
CA VAL A 54 12.17 28.87 -25.20
C VAL A 54 12.92 28.17 -24.06
N VAL A 55 13.40 26.95 -24.33
CA VAL A 55 14.30 26.22 -23.42
C VAL A 55 15.48 25.70 -24.22
N LYS A 56 16.67 26.27 -23.96
CA LYS A 56 17.92 25.79 -24.54
C LYS A 56 18.45 24.59 -23.78
N LYS A 57 19.02 23.61 -24.49
CA LYS A 57 19.56 22.37 -23.92
C LYS A 57 20.56 22.63 -22.80
N GLN A 58 21.51 23.55 -23.00
CA GLN A 58 22.51 23.86 -21.97
C GLN A 58 21.89 24.52 -20.73
N SER A 59 20.87 25.37 -20.92
CA SER A 59 20.16 26.00 -19.79
C SER A 59 19.42 24.95 -18.97
N PHE A 60 18.78 23.99 -19.62
CA PHE A 60 18.14 22.86 -18.96
C PHE A 60 19.15 22.04 -18.14
N ILE A 61 20.27 21.62 -18.74
CA ILE A 61 21.31 20.84 -18.05
C ILE A 61 21.86 21.59 -16.83
N ASN A 62 22.09 22.90 -16.94
CA ASN A 62 22.59 23.72 -15.83
C ASN A 62 21.60 23.78 -14.65
N VAL A 63 20.30 23.70 -14.92
CA VAL A 63 19.26 23.69 -13.89
C VAL A 63 19.09 22.29 -13.30
N LEU A 64 19.12 21.25 -14.14
CA LEU A 64 19.02 19.86 -13.68
C LEU A 64 20.15 19.52 -12.69
N ARG A 65 21.38 19.98 -12.95
CA ARG A 65 22.54 19.82 -12.05
C ARG A 65 22.34 20.41 -10.65
N LYS A 66 21.41 21.34 -10.46
CA LYS A 66 21.11 21.92 -9.14
C LYS A 66 20.32 20.95 -8.24
N PHE A 67 19.81 19.86 -8.81
CA PHE A 67 19.10 18.81 -8.09
C PHE A 67 20.03 17.64 -7.71
N ASP A 68 21.32 17.69 -8.06
CA ASP A 68 22.31 16.74 -7.53
C ASP A 68 22.58 17.10 -6.05
N PHE A 69 21.73 16.60 -5.16
CA PHE A 69 21.81 16.86 -3.72
C PHE A 69 23.08 16.24 -3.13
N GLU A 70 23.76 16.98 -2.23
CA GLU A 70 25.04 16.54 -1.65
C GLU A 70 24.89 15.31 -0.75
N ASP A 71 23.77 15.19 -0.02
CA ASP A 71 23.49 14.10 0.92
C ASP A 71 22.32 13.22 0.48
N GLU A 72 22.41 11.91 0.76
CA GLU A 72 21.29 10.99 0.57
C GLU A 72 20.09 11.48 1.37
N ASN A 73 19.03 11.85 0.67
CA ASN A 73 17.83 12.37 1.29
C ASN A 73 16.62 11.46 1.06
N GLU A 74 15.74 11.46 2.04
CA GLU A 74 14.42 10.84 1.98
C GLU A 74 13.45 11.69 1.12
N ASP A 75 13.92 12.39 0.10
CA ASP A 75 13.08 13.27 -0.73
C ASP A 75 12.64 12.57 -2.03
N THR A 76 11.58 13.13 -2.62
CA THR A 76 11.06 12.73 -3.93
C THR A 76 11.46 13.78 -4.96
N PHE A 77 12.03 13.36 -6.09
CA PHE A 77 12.26 14.23 -7.24
C PHE A 77 11.26 13.95 -8.36
N ILE A 78 10.53 14.98 -8.82
CA ILE A 78 9.60 14.89 -9.94
C ILE A 78 10.18 15.65 -11.12
N PHE A 79 10.40 14.96 -12.23
CA PHE A 79 10.75 15.58 -13.50
C PHE A 79 9.57 15.49 -14.45
N TYR A 80 9.18 16.61 -15.05
CA TYR A 80 8.11 16.68 -16.04
C TYR A 80 8.59 17.42 -17.29
N PHE A 81 8.33 16.84 -18.46
CA PHE A 81 8.65 17.42 -19.76
C PHE A 81 7.43 17.42 -20.68
N SER A 82 7.06 18.58 -21.24
CA SER A 82 6.06 18.73 -22.31
C SER A 82 6.66 19.41 -23.53
N GLY A 83 6.46 18.83 -24.71
CA GLY A 83 6.96 19.38 -25.97
C GLY A 83 7.02 18.36 -27.09
N HIS A 84 7.82 18.66 -28.11
CA HIS A 84 8.13 17.70 -29.17
C HIS A 84 9.05 16.58 -28.67
N GLY A 85 8.76 15.39 -29.18
CA GLY A 85 9.60 14.22 -29.08
C GLY A 85 9.39 13.34 -30.31
N GLY A 86 10.27 12.39 -30.51
CA GLY A 86 10.24 11.54 -31.69
C GLY A 86 11.27 10.43 -31.62
N ILE A 87 11.28 9.59 -32.65
CA ILE A 87 12.25 8.50 -32.77
C ILE A 87 13.37 8.92 -33.69
N ASN A 88 14.60 8.85 -33.19
CA ASN A 88 15.81 9.03 -33.97
C ASN A 88 16.76 7.86 -33.72
N CYS A 89 17.25 7.23 -34.79
CA CYS A 89 18.14 6.05 -34.71
C CYS A 89 17.64 4.97 -33.73
N ASN A 90 16.34 4.67 -33.75
CA ASN A 90 15.68 3.69 -32.87
C ASN A 90 15.69 4.05 -31.37
N LYS A 91 15.92 5.32 -31.02
CA LYS A 91 15.83 5.85 -29.66
C LYS A 91 14.84 7.01 -29.59
N HIS A 92 14.13 7.13 -28.47
CA HIS A 92 13.27 8.29 -28.23
C HIS A 92 14.10 9.51 -27.83
N ILE A 93 13.84 10.64 -28.49
CA ILE A 93 14.51 11.93 -28.25
C ILE A 93 13.50 13.00 -27.81
N LEU A 94 13.96 13.90 -26.95
CA LEU A 94 13.25 15.11 -26.54
C LEU A 94 13.81 16.30 -27.30
N ALA A 95 12.93 17.15 -27.83
CA ALA A 95 13.33 18.37 -28.53
C ALA A 95 13.37 19.56 -27.57
N PHE A 96 14.50 20.25 -27.55
CA PHE A 96 14.69 21.57 -26.96
C PHE A 96 14.68 22.63 -28.06
N SER A 97 14.66 23.91 -27.69
CA SER A 97 14.60 25.00 -28.66
C SER A 97 15.80 25.05 -29.61
N ASP A 98 16.94 24.48 -29.23
CA ASP A 98 18.22 24.55 -29.95
C ASP A 98 18.89 23.18 -30.18
N GLY A 99 18.19 22.07 -29.94
CA GLY A 99 18.73 20.73 -30.18
C GLY A 99 17.92 19.62 -29.53
N TYR A 100 18.47 18.42 -29.51
CA TYR A 100 17.79 17.22 -29.01
C TYR A 100 18.57 16.54 -27.88
N LEU A 101 17.88 15.77 -27.05
CA LEU A 101 18.45 14.93 -26.00
C LEU A 101 17.83 13.54 -26.06
N GLU A 102 18.63 12.49 -25.94
CA GLU A 102 18.11 11.12 -25.83
C GLU A 102 17.42 10.93 -24.47
N THR A 103 16.25 10.29 -24.49
CA THR A 103 15.42 10.14 -23.29
C THR A 103 16.04 9.17 -22.30
N GLU A 104 16.63 8.08 -22.79
CA GLU A 104 17.30 7.09 -21.94
C GLU A 104 18.54 7.67 -21.25
N ASP A 105 19.33 8.50 -21.94
CA ASP A 105 20.46 9.23 -21.34
C ASP A 105 20.00 10.15 -20.21
N LEU A 106 18.84 10.81 -20.38
CA LEU A 106 18.26 11.66 -19.35
C LEU A 106 17.72 10.85 -18.16
N ILE A 107 17.06 9.73 -18.42
CA ILE A 107 16.60 8.81 -17.36
C ILE A 107 17.79 8.34 -16.53
N GLU A 108 18.87 7.92 -17.19
CA GLU A 108 20.09 7.43 -16.52
C GLU A 108 20.81 8.54 -15.74
N TYR A 109 20.80 9.77 -16.24
CA TYR A 109 21.29 10.93 -15.48
C TYR A 109 20.44 11.17 -14.22
N ILE A 110 19.11 11.24 -14.36
CA ILE A 110 18.19 11.50 -13.25
C ILE A 110 18.22 10.35 -12.22
N ASN A 111 18.44 9.11 -12.66
CA ASN A 111 18.58 7.98 -11.75
C ASN A 111 19.71 8.19 -10.73
N LYS A 112 20.80 8.86 -11.15
CA LYS A 112 21.97 9.20 -10.32
C LYS A 112 21.77 10.39 -9.39
N ILE A 113 20.69 11.17 -9.57
CA ILE A 113 20.33 12.24 -8.64
C ILE A 113 20.14 11.64 -7.24
N ASN A 114 20.69 12.28 -6.23
CA ASN A 114 20.66 11.80 -4.87
C ASN A 114 19.31 12.07 -4.17
N ALA A 115 18.28 11.32 -4.57
CA ALA A 115 16.95 11.34 -3.97
C ALA A 115 16.43 9.92 -3.81
N LYS A 116 15.67 9.65 -2.75
CA LYS A 116 15.12 8.32 -2.48
C LYS A 116 14.35 7.77 -3.68
N ASN A 117 13.37 8.53 -4.17
CA ASN A 117 12.60 8.16 -5.35
C ASN A 117 12.52 9.29 -6.37
N LYS A 118 12.37 8.89 -7.64
CA LYS A 118 12.18 9.80 -8.77
C LYS A 118 10.93 9.43 -9.56
N LEU A 119 10.16 10.42 -9.99
CA LEU A 119 9.06 10.27 -10.94
C LEU A 119 9.37 11.11 -12.18
N LEU A 120 9.58 10.44 -13.31
CA LEU A 120 9.88 11.09 -14.59
C LEU A 120 8.64 10.99 -15.47
N ILE A 121 8.19 12.12 -15.99
CA ILE A 121 6.96 12.23 -16.78
C ILE A 121 7.29 12.88 -18.12
N PHE A 122 7.01 12.16 -19.21
CA PHE A 122 7.30 12.60 -20.57
C PHE A 122 6.01 12.75 -21.36
N ASP A 123 5.64 13.99 -21.66
CA ASP A 123 4.50 14.36 -22.47
C ASP A 123 4.93 14.79 -23.88
N THR A 124 5.27 13.78 -24.68
CA THR A 124 5.79 13.92 -26.05
C THR A 124 5.27 12.78 -26.93
N CYS A 125 5.35 12.95 -28.25
CA CYS A 125 5.03 11.87 -29.20
C CYS A 125 6.01 10.70 -29.07
N TYR A 126 5.50 9.47 -29.19
CA TYR A 126 6.28 8.22 -29.13
C TYR A 126 7.06 8.01 -27.83
N SER A 127 6.63 8.66 -26.75
CA SER A 127 7.34 8.71 -25.47
C SER A 127 7.50 7.35 -24.80
N GLY A 128 6.68 6.36 -25.15
CA GLY A 128 6.76 4.96 -24.70
C GLY A 128 7.94 4.17 -25.26
N HIS A 129 8.66 4.69 -26.26
CA HIS A 129 9.83 4.04 -26.88
C HIS A 129 11.11 4.24 -26.04
N PHE A 130 11.05 3.83 -24.77
CA PHE A 130 12.17 3.81 -23.84
C PHE A 130 12.24 2.45 -23.15
N LYS A 131 13.45 2.05 -22.74
CA LYS A 131 13.67 0.83 -21.97
C LYS A 131 14.11 1.16 -20.56
N ILE A 132 13.68 0.33 -19.63
CA ILE A 132 14.17 0.31 -18.25
C ILE A 132 14.91 -1.02 -18.04
N ASN A 133 16.25 -0.95 -17.93
CA ASN A 133 17.09 -2.13 -17.72
C ASN A 133 17.08 -2.54 -16.25
N SER A 134 16.75 -3.79 -15.92
CA SER A 134 16.73 -4.39 -14.57
C SER A 134 15.49 -4.10 -13.69
N LEU A 135 15.13 -5.08 -12.87
CA LEU A 135 14.13 -5.00 -11.79
C LEU A 135 14.78 -4.39 -10.52
N PRO A 136 13.99 -3.81 -9.60
CA PRO A 136 14.45 -3.63 -8.24
C PRO A 136 14.64 -5.03 -7.62
N GLU A 137 15.84 -5.32 -7.15
CA GLU A 137 16.13 -6.57 -6.45
C GLU A 137 16.20 -6.27 -4.95
N PHE A 138 15.40 -6.98 -4.16
CA PHE A 138 15.51 -6.93 -2.70
C PHE A 138 16.50 -8.00 -2.25
N ASP A 139 17.65 -7.55 -1.77
CA ASP A 139 18.70 -8.43 -1.25
C ASP A 139 18.55 -8.63 0.26
N TYR A 140 19.06 -9.74 0.77
CA TYR A 140 19.06 -10.11 2.18
C TYR A 140 19.79 -9.11 3.07
N GLU A 141 20.83 -8.47 2.54
CA GLU A 141 21.62 -7.43 3.24
C GLU A 141 20.90 -6.07 3.31
N LEU A 142 19.87 -5.84 2.48
CA LEU A 142 19.13 -4.59 2.48
C LEU A 142 18.03 -4.60 3.54
N SER A 143 17.84 -3.47 4.23
CA SER A 143 16.65 -3.29 5.05
C SER A 143 15.43 -3.04 4.15
N LEU A 144 14.25 -3.45 4.62
CA LEU A 144 13.01 -3.20 3.86
C LEU A 144 12.75 -1.71 3.65
N LYS A 145 13.21 -0.86 4.58
CA LYS A 145 13.13 0.60 4.49
C LYS A 145 13.98 1.18 3.35
N GLU A 146 15.14 0.59 3.09
CA GLU A 146 16.03 0.99 1.98
C GLU A 146 15.50 0.51 0.63
N PHE A 147 14.78 -0.61 0.62
CA PHE A 147 14.11 -1.12 -0.59
C PHE A 147 12.85 -0.32 -0.95
N ILE A 148 11.97 -0.11 0.03
CA ILE A 148 10.65 0.49 -0.24
C ILE A 148 10.76 1.96 -0.63
N GLY A 149 10.15 2.26 -1.78
CA GLY A 149 10.10 3.59 -2.36
C GLY A 149 11.47 4.09 -2.78
N LYS A 150 12.48 3.22 -2.97
CA LYS A 150 13.77 3.58 -3.56
C LYS A 150 13.79 3.27 -5.05
N GLY A 151 14.36 4.15 -5.86
CA GLY A 151 14.49 3.97 -7.31
C GLY A 151 13.77 5.05 -8.12
N TYR A 152 13.25 4.70 -9.29
CA TYR A 152 12.52 5.64 -10.13
C TYR A 152 11.36 4.99 -10.86
N ALA A 153 10.40 5.80 -11.26
CA ALA A 153 9.33 5.41 -12.17
C ALA A 153 9.24 6.39 -13.34
N VAL A 154 8.87 5.87 -14.50
CA VAL A 154 8.70 6.63 -15.73
C VAL A 154 7.25 6.50 -16.20
N LEU A 155 6.63 7.64 -16.46
CA LEU A 155 5.30 7.75 -17.03
C LEU A 155 5.39 8.51 -18.35
N ALA A 156 5.16 7.79 -19.44
CA ALA A 156 5.12 8.35 -20.79
C ALA A 156 3.67 8.58 -21.23
N SER A 157 3.44 9.66 -21.96
CA SER A 157 2.11 10.08 -22.39
C SER A 157 1.51 9.21 -23.49
N SER A 158 2.32 8.52 -24.30
CA SER A 158 1.87 7.69 -25.42
C SER A 158 2.72 6.42 -25.57
N SER A 159 2.21 5.42 -26.28
CA SER A 159 2.96 4.22 -26.66
C SER A 159 4.09 4.55 -27.64
N SER A 160 4.94 3.56 -27.91
CA SER A 160 6.07 3.66 -28.84
C SER A 160 5.68 3.95 -30.30
N ASN A 161 4.41 3.73 -30.66
CA ASN A 161 3.87 3.89 -32.01
C ASN A 161 2.76 4.95 -32.13
N GLN A 162 2.49 5.71 -31.08
CA GLN A 162 1.44 6.74 -31.04
C GLN A 162 2.01 8.14 -30.84
N THR A 163 1.31 9.13 -31.42
CA THR A 163 1.55 10.55 -31.14
C THR A 163 0.82 10.99 -29.87
N SER A 164 1.29 12.10 -29.28
CA SER A 164 0.59 12.79 -28.19
C SER A 164 -0.14 14.01 -28.72
N TYR A 165 -1.33 14.30 -28.18
CA TYR A 165 -2.25 15.31 -28.70
C TYR A 165 -2.51 16.46 -27.73
N ASP A 166 -2.92 17.60 -28.27
CA ASP A 166 -3.55 18.68 -27.51
C ASP A 166 -4.99 18.31 -27.12
N TYR A 167 -5.46 18.85 -26.00
CA TYR A 167 -6.83 18.66 -25.55
C TYR A 167 -7.78 19.46 -26.46
N PRO A 168 -8.80 18.84 -27.07
CA PRO A 168 -9.56 19.50 -28.14
C PRO A 168 -10.55 20.59 -27.67
N ASP A 169 -10.76 20.76 -26.37
CA ASP A 169 -11.54 21.90 -25.86
C ASP A 169 -10.69 23.18 -25.96
N PRO A 170 -11.08 24.16 -26.80
CA PRO A 170 -10.32 25.41 -26.96
C PRO A 170 -10.24 26.26 -25.68
N LYS A 171 -11.07 25.98 -24.66
CA LYS A 171 -10.96 26.59 -23.33
C LYS A 171 -9.88 25.94 -22.46
N LYS A 172 -9.52 24.67 -22.75
CA LYS A 172 -8.44 23.92 -22.12
C LYS A 172 -7.28 23.79 -23.12
N GLN A 173 -6.51 24.87 -23.27
CA GLN A 173 -5.31 24.90 -24.12
C GLN A 173 -4.14 24.15 -23.49
N LEU A 174 -4.31 22.86 -23.25
CA LEU A 174 -3.39 21.93 -22.57
C LEU A 174 -3.11 20.74 -23.47
N SER A 175 -2.09 19.95 -23.17
CA SER A 175 -2.03 18.61 -23.72
C SER A 175 -3.15 17.72 -23.17
N LEU A 176 -3.54 16.71 -23.95
CA LEU A 176 -4.56 15.74 -23.57
C LEU A 176 -4.15 14.98 -22.30
N PHE A 177 -2.92 14.44 -22.32
CA PHE A 177 -2.36 13.66 -21.23
C PHE A 177 -2.23 14.48 -19.95
N THR A 178 -1.69 15.69 -20.05
CA THR A 178 -1.49 16.56 -18.88
C THR A 178 -2.81 17.00 -18.27
N SER A 179 -3.86 17.22 -19.09
CA SER A 179 -5.21 17.46 -18.54
C SER A 179 -5.67 16.31 -17.65
N PHE A 180 -5.61 15.06 -18.12
CA PHE A 180 -6.09 13.91 -17.34
C PHE A 180 -5.17 13.57 -16.16
N LEU A 181 -3.85 13.75 -16.31
CA LEU A 181 -2.90 13.58 -15.22
C LEU A 181 -3.17 14.58 -14.10
N ASN A 182 -3.45 15.85 -14.43
CA ASN A 182 -3.82 16.87 -13.44
C ASN A 182 -5.13 16.52 -12.73
N ASP A 183 -6.13 16.03 -13.46
CA ASP A 183 -7.40 15.56 -12.87
C ASP A 183 -7.14 14.39 -11.90
N ALA A 184 -6.30 13.42 -12.27
CA ALA A 184 -5.96 12.29 -11.41
C ALA A 184 -5.16 12.71 -10.15
N ILE A 185 -4.14 13.57 -10.31
CA ILE A 185 -3.33 14.09 -9.21
C ILE A 185 -4.19 14.87 -8.21
N THR A 186 -5.16 15.65 -8.69
CA THR A 186 -6.01 16.49 -7.83
C THR A 186 -7.23 15.75 -7.26
N ALA A 187 -7.55 14.56 -7.76
CA ALA A 187 -8.70 13.77 -7.32
C ALA A 187 -8.64 13.45 -5.80
N ARG A 188 -9.57 14.01 -5.01
CA ARG A 188 -9.63 13.77 -3.56
C ARG A 188 -10.04 12.34 -3.20
N ILE A 189 -10.71 11.62 -4.10
CA ILE A 189 -11.13 10.22 -3.86
C ILE A 189 -9.95 9.26 -3.65
N LEU A 190 -8.75 9.63 -4.12
CA LEU A 190 -7.53 8.84 -3.93
C LEU A 190 -6.86 9.08 -2.57
N LEU A 191 -7.35 10.05 -1.78
CA LEU A 191 -6.76 10.41 -0.50
C LEU A 191 -7.17 9.40 0.58
N LYS A 192 -6.20 8.63 1.07
CA LYS A 192 -6.37 7.61 2.12
C LYS A 192 -5.42 7.95 3.26
N GLU A 193 -5.95 8.13 4.46
CA GLU A 193 -5.14 8.42 5.66
C GLU A 193 -4.15 9.59 5.46
N GLY A 194 -4.60 10.64 4.77
CA GLY A 194 -3.80 11.84 4.49
C GLY A 194 -2.74 11.68 3.38
N LYS A 195 -2.65 10.50 2.75
CA LYS A 195 -1.69 10.19 1.68
C LYS A 195 -2.37 9.82 0.36
N LYS A 196 -1.65 9.97 -0.75
CA LYS A 196 -2.00 9.40 -2.06
C LYS A 196 -0.88 8.49 -2.55
N SER A 197 -1.20 7.33 -3.11
CA SER A 197 -0.21 6.47 -3.75
C SER A 197 -0.03 6.86 -5.23
N LEU A 198 1.19 6.73 -5.75
CA LEU A 198 1.46 6.89 -7.17
C LEU A 198 0.68 5.87 -8.03
N ASP A 199 0.57 4.62 -7.54
CA ASP A 199 -0.19 3.56 -8.22
C ASP A 199 -1.68 3.91 -8.38
N ASP A 200 -2.33 4.44 -7.34
CA ASP A 200 -3.72 4.91 -7.41
C ASP A 200 -3.89 6.04 -8.44
N ILE A 201 -2.93 6.99 -8.50
CA ILE A 201 -2.95 8.11 -9.46
C ILE A 201 -2.84 7.58 -10.89
N ILE A 202 -1.91 6.67 -11.16
CA ILE A 202 -1.71 6.06 -12.48
C ILE A 202 -2.92 5.24 -12.89
N ASN A 203 -3.48 4.45 -11.98
CA ASN A 203 -4.68 3.66 -12.24
C ASN A 203 -5.87 4.54 -12.66
N LEU A 204 -6.07 5.68 -11.99
CA LEU A 204 -7.12 6.63 -12.35
C LEU A 204 -6.84 7.32 -13.69
N LEU A 205 -5.59 7.72 -13.95
CA LEU A 205 -5.18 8.26 -15.24
C LEU A 205 -5.46 7.27 -16.39
N PHE A 206 -5.06 6.01 -16.22
CA PHE A 206 -5.26 4.97 -17.23
C PHE A 206 -6.75 4.73 -17.48
N GLN A 207 -7.61 4.82 -16.45
CA GLN A 207 -9.05 4.76 -16.63
C GLN A 207 -9.58 5.94 -17.47
N TYR A 208 -9.12 7.16 -17.21
CA TYR A 208 -9.51 8.34 -18.02
C TYR A 208 -9.08 8.18 -19.49
N MET A 209 -7.84 7.76 -19.72
CA MET A 209 -7.31 7.56 -21.07
C MET A 209 -8.00 6.40 -21.80
N LYS A 210 -8.33 5.29 -21.12
CA LYS A 210 -9.12 4.19 -21.70
C LYS A 210 -10.49 4.68 -22.17
N ILE A 211 -11.19 5.46 -21.35
CA ILE A 211 -12.49 6.03 -21.72
C ILE A 211 -12.34 7.01 -22.90
N TRP A 212 -11.26 7.79 -22.93
CA TRP A 212 -10.95 8.67 -24.04
C TRP A 212 -10.75 7.91 -25.34
N ASN A 213 -9.89 6.88 -25.34
CA ASN A 213 -9.53 6.09 -26.52
C ASN A 213 -10.75 5.39 -27.13
N ILE A 214 -11.67 4.88 -26.29
CA ILE A 214 -12.95 4.30 -26.74
C ILE A 214 -13.81 5.33 -27.50
N LYS A 215 -13.85 6.57 -27.01
CA LYS A 215 -14.66 7.63 -27.61
C LYS A 215 -14.01 8.30 -28.82
N HIS A 216 -12.67 8.29 -28.89
CA HIS A 216 -11.89 9.00 -29.90
C HIS A 216 -10.79 8.12 -30.51
N PRO A 217 -11.14 7.01 -31.20
CA PRO A 217 -10.16 6.03 -31.67
C PRO A 217 -9.10 6.59 -32.63
N LYS A 218 -9.42 7.68 -33.36
CA LYS A 218 -8.45 8.35 -34.26
C LYS A 218 -7.39 9.18 -33.53
N TYR A 219 -7.67 9.55 -32.28
CA TYR A 219 -6.79 10.32 -31.40
C TYR A 219 -6.46 9.49 -30.15
N ALA A 220 -6.40 8.17 -30.33
CA ALA A 220 -6.06 7.26 -29.26
C ALA A 220 -4.62 7.50 -28.82
N GLN A 221 -4.44 7.52 -27.51
CA GLN A 221 -3.18 7.76 -26.84
C GLN A 221 -3.15 6.87 -25.59
N THR A 222 -2.27 5.88 -25.57
CA THR A 222 -2.12 4.90 -24.49
C THR A 222 -0.87 5.27 -23.69
N PRO A 223 -0.99 5.77 -22.45
CA PRO A 223 0.17 6.05 -21.62
C PRO A 223 0.92 4.76 -21.25
N ILE A 224 2.23 4.88 -21.03
CA ILE A 224 3.10 3.77 -20.63
C ILE A 224 3.67 4.08 -19.26
N PHE A 225 3.53 3.14 -18.32
CA PHE A 225 4.12 3.24 -16.99
C PHE A 225 5.11 2.10 -16.76
N ARG A 226 6.35 2.44 -16.39
CA ARG A 226 7.36 1.47 -16.00
C ARG A 226 8.06 1.92 -14.73
N SER A 227 8.22 1.01 -13.78
CA SER A 227 8.74 1.30 -12.45
C SER A 227 9.95 0.43 -12.11
N LYS A 228 10.88 1.03 -11.37
CA LYS A 228 12.00 0.40 -10.66
C LYS A 228 11.95 0.69 -9.16
N LEU A 229 10.79 1.09 -8.65
CA LEU A 229 10.57 1.31 -7.24
C LEU A 229 10.39 -0.03 -6.54
N GLY A 230 11.00 -0.25 -5.37
CA GLY A 230 10.51 -1.27 -4.45
C GLY A 230 9.15 -0.82 -3.89
N GLY A 231 8.03 -1.42 -4.30
CA GLY A 231 6.71 -0.91 -3.94
C GLY A 231 6.27 0.34 -4.73
N THR A 232 5.74 1.37 -4.06
CA THR A 232 5.20 2.60 -4.69
C THR A 232 5.61 3.87 -3.93
N ILE A 233 5.34 5.05 -4.50
CA ILE A 233 5.53 6.34 -3.81
C ILE A 233 4.23 6.72 -3.10
N PHE A 234 4.33 7.06 -1.82
CA PHE A 234 3.24 7.67 -1.06
C PHE A 234 3.50 9.16 -0.85
N PHE A 235 2.63 10.00 -1.43
CA PHE A 235 2.67 11.45 -1.26
C PHE A 235 1.86 11.85 -0.02
N SER A 236 2.50 12.52 0.94
CA SER A 236 1.82 13.06 2.13
C SER A 236 1.14 14.39 1.78
N VAL A 237 -0.19 14.41 1.77
CA VAL A 237 -1.00 15.54 1.28
C VAL A 237 -1.56 16.35 2.44
N GLU A 238 -2.15 15.68 3.43
CA GLU A 238 -2.74 16.33 4.60
C GLU A 238 -2.41 15.55 5.87
N LYS A 239 -2.39 16.25 7.01
CA LYS A 239 -2.17 15.62 8.30
C LYS A 239 -3.37 14.72 8.61
N TYR A 240 -3.12 13.42 8.71
CA TYR A 240 -4.08 12.47 9.25
C TYR A 240 -3.81 12.24 10.74
N ILE A 241 -4.87 12.33 11.54
CA ILE A 241 -4.83 12.00 12.96
C ILE A 241 -5.71 10.77 13.11
N PRO A 242 -5.13 9.56 13.26
CA PRO A 242 -5.93 8.36 13.42
C PRO A 242 -6.74 8.45 14.72
N TYR A 243 -7.95 7.91 14.69
CA TYR A 243 -8.75 7.77 15.90
C TYR A 243 -8.06 6.77 16.83
N VAL A 244 -7.64 7.24 18.01
CA VAL A 244 -7.02 6.39 19.03
C VAL A 244 -8.11 5.94 20.00
N SER A 245 -8.41 4.64 19.99
CA SER A 245 -9.30 4.06 21.00
C SER A 245 -8.65 4.18 22.37
N ASN A 246 -9.42 4.63 23.37
CA ASN A 246 -9.01 4.55 24.77
C ASN A 246 -8.73 3.08 25.13
N ASN A 247 -7.68 2.86 25.91
CA ASN A 247 -7.45 1.56 26.53
C ASN A 247 -8.03 1.56 27.94
N TYR A 248 -8.51 0.40 28.37
CA TYR A 248 -8.99 0.19 29.73
C TYR A 248 -8.30 -1.00 30.34
N PHE A 249 -7.63 -0.74 31.46
CA PHE A 249 -6.91 -1.72 32.25
C PHE A 249 -7.44 -1.65 33.68
N LEU A 250 -7.57 -2.79 34.31
CA LEU A 250 -7.98 -2.88 35.71
C LEU A 250 -7.23 -4.01 36.39
N GLU A 251 -6.58 -3.69 37.51
CA GLU A 251 -5.88 -4.66 38.33
C GLU A 251 -6.71 -4.97 39.59
N LYS A 252 -7.01 -6.25 39.83
CA LYS A 252 -7.70 -6.73 41.03
C LYS A 252 -6.88 -7.87 41.67
N GLU A 253 -7.24 -8.29 42.87
CA GLU A 253 -6.53 -9.36 43.57
C GLU A 253 -6.59 -10.70 42.80
N LYS A 254 -7.76 -11.09 42.30
CA LYS A 254 -7.99 -12.39 41.65
C LYS A 254 -7.84 -12.39 40.13
N TYR A 255 -7.90 -11.23 39.49
CA TYR A 255 -7.84 -11.10 38.04
C TYR A 255 -7.34 -9.71 37.62
N ARG A 256 -7.02 -9.56 36.34
CA ARG A 256 -6.86 -8.26 35.70
C ARG A 256 -7.58 -8.20 34.37
N ILE A 257 -8.17 -7.05 34.05
CA ILE A 257 -8.64 -6.74 32.70
C ILE A 257 -7.41 -6.29 31.92
N TYR A 258 -6.94 -7.18 31.05
CA TYR A 258 -5.76 -6.94 30.22
C TYR A 258 -6.08 -6.04 29.04
N LYS A 259 -7.25 -6.18 28.41
CA LYS A 259 -7.67 -5.32 27.30
C LYS A 259 -9.18 -5.31 27.16
N VAL A 260 -9.73 -4.18 26.75
CA VAL A 260 -11.13 -4.08 26.30
C VAL A 260 -11.15 -3.62 24.86
N GLU A 261 -11.73 -4.45 23.97
CA GLU A 261 -11.82 -4.21 22.54
C GLU A 261 -13.25 -3.82 22.16
N PRO A 262 -13.48 -2.59 21.67
CA PRO A 262 -14.80 -2.19 21.17
C PRO A 262 -15.09 -2.85 19.82
N ILE A 263 -16.04 -3.79 19.79
CA ILE A 263 -16.46 -4.51 18.58
C ILE A 263 -17.89 -4.14 18.16
N HIS A 264 -18.23 -2.86 18.34
CA HIS A 264 -19.57 -2.34 18.08
C HIS A 264 -20.01 -2.58 16.63
N THR A 265 -21.32 -2.76 16.45
CA THR A 265 -21.98 -2.74 15.15
C THR A 265 -22.95 -1.57 15.09
N ALA A 266 -23.56 -1.32 13.93
CA ALA A 266 -24.63 -0.33 13.83
C ALA A 266 -25.87 -0.67 14.68
N ARG A 267 -26.00 -1.92 15.13
CA ARG A 267 -27.17 -2.42 15.87
C ARG A 267 -26.94 -2.66 17.35
N ALA A 268 -25.69 -2.78 17.80
CA ALA A 268 -25.38 -3.05 19.20
C ALA A 268 -24.01 -2.50 19.62
N LYS A 269 -23.96 -1.95 20.84
CA LYS A 269 -22.72 -1.60 21.56
C LYS A 269 -22.17 -2.88 22.19
N ARG A 270 -21.01 -3.33 21.70
CA ARG A 270 -20.41 -4.63 22.04
C ARG A 270 -18.95 -4.50 22.47
N TYR A 271 -18.56 -5.25 23.50
CA TYR A 271 -17.18 -5.30 23.98
C TYR A 271 -16.65 -6.73 24.06
N VAL A 272 -15.38 -6.93 23.71
CA VAL A 272 -14.60 -8.10 24.11
C VAL A 272 -13.65 -7.68 25.21
N VAL A 273 -13.73 -8.34 26.35
CA VAL A 273 -12.87 -8.13 27.52
C VAL A 273 -11.91 -9.30 27.61
N LYS A 274 -10.61 -9.03 27.48
CA LYS A 274 -9.54 -10.00 27.65
C LYS A 274 -9.08 -9.95 29.09
N VAL A 275 -9.24 -11.05 29.82
CA VAL A 275 -9.06 -11.15 31.27
C VAL A 275 -7.97 -12.16 31.58
N ILE A 276 -7.06 -11.81 32.49
CA ILE A 276 -6.06 -12.73 33.02
C ILE A 276 -6.42 -13.04 34.46
N LEU A 277 -6.63 -14.32 34.75
CA LEU A 277 -6.88 -14.85 36.09
C LEU A 277 -5.54 -15.02 36.80
N LYS A 278 -5.45 -14.59 38.06
CA LYS A 278 -4.22 -14.63 38.87
C LYS A 278 -4.08 -15.92 39.68
N ASP A 279 -5.21 -16.56 39.96
CA ASP A 279 -5.31 -17.81 40.71
C ASP A 279 -6.06 -18.87 39.91
N LEU A 280 -5.96 -20.12 40.37
CA LEU A 280 -6.81 -21.22 39.88
C LEU A 280 -8.23 -21.06 40.41
N LEU A 281 -9.05 -20.31 39.68
CA LEU A 281 -10.45 -20.07 40.02
C LEU A 281 -11.36 -21.17 39.47
N THR A 282 -12.33 -21.57 40.30
CA THR A 282 -13.46 -22.41 39.86
C THR A 282 -14.41 -21.64 38.95
N LEU A 283 -15.25 -22.33 38.18
CA LEU A 283 -16.27 -21.66 37.33
C LEU A 283 -17.26 -20.83 38.16
N GLU A 284 -17.54 -21.24 39.40
CA GLU A 284 -18.38 -20.47 40.33
C GLU A 284 -17.70 -19.15 40.72
N GLU A 285 -16.39 -19.15 40.95
CA GLU A 285 -15.62 -17.93 41.21
C GLU A 285 -15.51 -17.06 39.96
N ILE A 286 -15.25 -17.65 38.79
CA ILE A 286 -15.22 -16.92 37.53
C ILE A 286 -16.60 -16.30 37.24
N SER A 287 -17.71 -16.93 37.62
CA SER A 287 -19.04 -16.33 37.48
C SER A 287 -19.23 -15.06 38.32
N LYS A 288 -18.60 -14.99 39.50
CA LYS A 288 -18.59 -13.78 40.34
C LYS A 288 -17.74 -12.68 39.71
N VAL A 289 -16.54 -13.05 39.22
CA VAL A 289 -15.66 -12.15 38.46
C VAL A 289 -16.39 -11.59 37.22
N HIS A 290 -17.08 -12.44 36.45
CA HIS A 290 -17.87 -12.03 35.31
C HIS A 290 -18.90 -10.96 35.65
N LYS A 291 -19.69 -11.17 36.71
CA LYS A 291 -20.71 -10.21 37.15
C LYS A 291 -20.09 -8.87 37.55
N GLU A 292 -18.94 -8.88 38.22
CA GLU A 292 -18.18 -7.66 38.52
C GLU A 292 -17.72 -6.96 37.24
N ILE A 293 -17.06 -7.68 36.31
CA ILE A 293 -16.59 -7.14 35.04
C ILE A 293 -17.74 -6.53 34.24
N VAL A 294 -18.87 -7.23 34.12
CA VAL A 294 -20.05 -6.72 33.41
C VAL A 294 -20.56 -5.42 34.04
N SER A 295 -20.64 -5.34 35.37
CA SER A 295 -21.08 -4.11 36.05
C SER A 295 -20.21 -2.90 35.73
N ILE A 296 -18.90 -3.12 35.59
CA ILE A 296 -17.90 -2.10 35.24
C ILE A 296 -18.02 -1.74 33.76
N ILE A 297 -17.93 -2.74 32.88
CA ILE A 297 -17.81 -2.56 31.42
C ILE A 297 -19.11 -2.09 30.76
N LYS A 298 -20.26 -2.26 31.41
CA LYS A 298 -21.55 -1.74 30.92
C LYS A 298 -21.54 -0.25 30.60
N ASN A 299 -20.78 0.54 31.36
CA ASN A 299 -20.80 2.00 31.32
C ASN A 299 -19.53 2.62 30.70
N ILE A 300 -18.58 1.81 30.22
CA ILE A 300 -17.34 2.37 29.67
C ILE A 300 -17.58 3.03 28.31
N GLU A 301 -16.82 4.09 28.05
CA GLU A 301 -16.87 4.91 26.85
C GLU A 301 -15.61 4.68 26.02
N ILE A 302 -15.54 3.51 25.37
CA ILE A 302 -14.43 3.10 24.52
C ILE A 302 -14.98 2.73 23.16
N TYR A 303 -14.38 3.26 22.10
CA TYR A 303 -14.90 3.16 20.74
C TYR A 303 -13.81 2.81 19.75
N LYS A 304 -14.18 2.17 18.64
CA LYS A 304 -13.24 1.82 17.57
C LYS A 304 -13.06 2.93 16.51
N SER A 305 -13.96 3.90 16.47
CA SER A 305 -13.86 5.07 15.58
C SER A 305 -14.78 6.19 16.04
N GLU A 306 -14.53 7.40 15.53
CA GLU A 306 -15.33 8.60 15.78
C GLU A 306 -16.82 8.39 15.42
N ASN A 307 -17.11 7.65 14.35
CA ASN A 307 -18.50 7.36 13.95
C ASN A 307 -19.21 6.49 14.98
N PHE A 308 -18.50 5.49 15.53
CA PHE A 308 -19.07 4.64 16.58
C PHE A 308 -19.17 5.37 17.91
N GLU A 309 -18.22 6.25 18.24
CA GLU A 309 -18.33 7.14 19.39
C GLU A 309 -19.61 7.99 19.27
N LYS A 310 -19.77 8.76 18.17
CA LYS A 310 -20.98 9.58 17.95
C LYS A 310 -22.28 8.80 18.07
N HIS A 311 -22.30 7.54 17.63
CA HIS A 311 -23.49 6.71 17.63
C HIS A 311 -23.81 6.07 19.00
N TRP A 312 -22.78 5.66 19.75
CA TRP A 312 -22.90 4.86 20.97
C TRP A 312 -22.56 5.60 22.26
N LYS A 313 -22.15 6.86 22.17
CA LYS A 313 -21.89 7.74 23.33
C LYS A 313 -23.08 7.74 24.28
N ASP A 314 -22.78 7.65 25.57
CA ASP A 314 -23.74 7.68 26.68
C ASP A 314 -24.78 6.54 26.67
N LYS A 315 -24.60 5.52 25.81
CA LYS A 315 -25.43 4.30 25.77
C LYS A 315 -24.74 3.16 26.51
N LEU A 316 -25.52 2.32 27.17
CA LEU A 316 -25.00 1.12 27.82
C LEU A 316 -24.56 0.06 26.79
N ALA A 317 -23.62 -0.79 27.18
CA ALA A 317 -23.28 -1.97 26.41
C ALA A 317 -24.50 -2.91 26.29
N ASN A 318 -24.75 -3.42 25.08
CA ASN A 318 -25.77 -4.45 24.85
C ASN A 318 -25.20 -5.86 25.00
N ILE A 319 -23.92 -6.05 24.66
CA ILE A 319 -23.25 -7.36 24.68
C ILE A 319 -21.82 -7.23 25.20
N ILE A 320 -21.45 -8.12 26.12
CA ILE A 320 -20.10 -8.19 26.67
C ILE A 320 -19.62 -9.64 26.59
N PHE A 321 -18.54 -9.86 25.85
CA PHE A 321 -17.82 -11.13 25.81
C PHE A 321 -16.63 -11.01 26.75
N CYS A 322 -16.48 -11.90 27.72
CA CYS A 322 -15.25 -11.97 28.53
C CYS A 322 -14.48 -13.24 28.17
N HIS A 323 -13.22 -13.09 27.77
CA HIS A 323 -12.31 -14.17 27.43
C HIS A 323 -11.26 -14.30 28.53
N TYR A 324 -11.22 -15.45 29.22
CA TYR A 324 -10.36 -15.67 30.38
C TYR A 324 -9.15 -16.52 30.02
N GLY A 325 -7.95 -15.99 30.23
CA GLY A 325 -6.67 -16.71 30.21
C GLY A 325 -6.02 -16.72 31.59
N LYS A 326 -4.94 -17.48 31.76
CA LYS A 326 -4.08 -17.54 32.95
C LYS A 326 -2.78 -16.73 32.77
N SER A 327 -2.40 -16.40 31.54
CA SER A 327 -1.17 -15.68 31.21
C SER A 327 -1.36 -14.63 30.12
N GLU A 328 -0.34 -13.83 29.83
CA GLU A 328 -0.35 -12.96 28.64
C GLU A 328 -0.26 -13.77 27.34
N ASP A 329 0.43 -14.91 27.35
CA ASP A 329 0.54 -15.78 26.18
C ASP A 329 -0.82 -16.33 25.76
N ASP A 330 -1.69 -16.65 26.72
CA ASP A 330 -3.08 -17.02 26.44
C ASP A 330 -3.84 -15.90 25.71
N ILE A 331 -3.55 -14.64 26.06
CA ILE A 331 -4.16 -13.48 25.40
C ILE A 331 -3.63 -13.31 23.97
N LEU A 332 -2.31 -13.45 23.80
CA LEU A 332 -1.63 -13.25 22.51
C LEU A 332 -1.95 -14.36 21.51
N ASN A 333 -2.03 -15.59 21.99
CA ASN A 333 -2.34 -16.77 21.17
C ASN A 333 -3.85 -17.03 21.06
N SER A 334 -4.68 -16.21 21.72
CA SER A 334 -6.13 -16.40 21.80
C SER A 334 -6.54 -17.77 22.36
N ASN A 335 -5.69 -18.39 23.18
CA ASN A 335 -5.96 -19.66 23.85
C ASN A 335 -6.58 -19.41 25.22
N PHE A 336 -7.89 -19.16 25.24
CA PHE A 336 -8.60 -18.88 26.48
C PHE A 336 -9.07 -20.17 27.16
N LEU A 337 -9.02 -20.20 28.50
CA LEU A 337 -9.56 -21.28 29.33
C LEU A 337 -11.08 -21.40 29.15
N CYS A 338 -11.77 -20.26 29.19
CA CYS A 338 -13.20 -20.19 28.92
C CYS A 338 -13.58 -18.78 28.45
N LYS A 339 -14.77 -18.69 27.87
CA LYS A 339 -15.44 -17.45 27.49
C LYS A 339 -16.77 -17.36 28.21
N THR A 340 -17.20 -16.14 28.50
CA THR A 340 -18.55 -15.88 29.02
C THR A 340 -19.21 -14.79 28.21
N ILE A 341 -20.53 -14.85 28.11
CA ILE A 341 -21.32 -13.91 27.33
C ILE A 341 -22.40 -13.31 28.23
N TRP A 342 -22.45 -11.99 28.29
CA TRP A 342 -23.55 -11.25 28.85
C TRP A 342 -24.26 -10.47 27.74
N VAL A 343 -25.59 -10.54 27.71
CA VAL A 343 -26.43 -9.71 26.84
C VAL A 343 -27.51 -9.02 27.67
N ASP A 344 -27.90 -7.82 27.24
CA ASP A 344 -29.05 -7.13 27.82
C ASP A 344 -30.39 -7.74 27.35
N ASP A 345 -31.50 -7.24 27.90
CA ASP A 345 -32.84 -7.77 27.60
C ASP A 345 -33.37 -7.37 26.21
N THR A 346 -32.63 -6.55 25.45
CA THR A 346 -32.98 -6.19 24.07
C THR A 346 -32.44 -7.18 23.05
N GLN A 347 -31.57 -8.11 23.46
CA GLN A 347 -30.96 -9.11 22.60
C GLN A 347 -31.68 -10.46 22.68
N ASP A 348 -31.60 -11.22 21.60
CA ASP A 348 -32.08 -12.60 21.52
C ASP A 348 -31.15 -13.54 22.31
N LYS A 349 -31.56 -13.89 23.55
CA LYS A 349 -30.78 -14.76 24.44
C LYS A 349 -30.61 -16.17 23.88
N ASP A 350 -31.59 -16.70 23.15
CA ASP A 350 -31.52 -18.06 22.60
C ASP A 350 -30.48 -18.13 21.47
N TRP A 351 -30.38 -17.07 20.66
CA TRP A 351 -29.34 -16.93 19.65
C TRP A 351 -27.93 -16.86 20.27
N TRP A 352 -27.75 -16.08 21.34
CA TRP A 352 -26.44 -15.84 21.95
C TRP A 352 -25.98 -16.95 22.91
N TYR A 353 -26.90 -17.69 23.52
CA TYR A 353 -26.63 -18.74 24.49
C TYR A 353 -26.86 -20.13 23.91
N ASN A 354 -26.22 -20.42 22.78
CA ASN A 354 -26.34 -21.72 22.14
C ASN A 354 -25.65 -22.80 23.00
N LEU A 355 -26.44 -23.70 23.58
CA LEU A 355 -25.95 -24.78 24.42
C LEU A 355 -25.38 -25.93 23.57
N SER A 356 -24.09 -26.17 23.70
CA SER A 356 -23.35 -27.34 23.20
C SER A 356 -22.76 -28.15 24.35
N ASN A 357 -22.12 -29.28 24.03
CA ASN A 357 -21.36 -30.08 25.00
C ASN A 357 -20.18 -29.34 25.65
N LYS A 358 -19.78 -28.18 25.11
CA LYS A 358 -18.69 -27.33 25.63
C LYS A 358 -19.19 -26.12 26.40
N SER A 359 -20.50 -25.93 26.53
CA SER A 359 -21.07 -24.77 27.20
C SER A 359 -22.02 -25.14 28.32
N LYS A 360 -22.12 -24.29 29.35
CA LYS A 360 -23.08 -24.47 30.44
C LYS A 360 -23.37 -23.17 31.18
N PHE A 361 -24.46 -23.14 31.91
CA PHE A 361 -24.75 -22.08 32.87
C PHE A 361 -24.17 -22.40 34.24
N VAL A 362 -23.52 -21.41 34.86
CA VAL A 362 -23.08 -21.45 36.26
C VAL A 362 -23.44 -20.11 36.89
N ASN A 363 -24.25 -20.12 37.95
CA ASN A 363 -24.76 -18.91 38.62
C ASN A 363 -25.35 -17.87 37.63
N ASP A 364 -26.19 -18.32 36.70
CA ASP A 364 -26.83 -17.52 35.64
C ASP A 364 -25.86 -16.88 34.63
N VAL A 365 -24.61 -17.34 34.58
CA VAL A 365 -23.61 -16.92 33.59
C VAL A 365 -23.43 -18.03 32.57
N TYR A 366 -23.57 -17.69 31.29
CA TYR A 366 -23.25 -18.60 30.19
C TYR A 366 -21.73 -18.72 30.03
N PHE A 367 -21.23 -19.96 30.04
CA PHE A 367 -19.84 -20.30 29.78
C PHE A 367 -19.71 -21.10 28.49
N ASP A 368 -18.67 -20.80 27.71
CA ASP A 368 -18.10 -21.65 26.66
C ASP A 368 -16.68 -22.06 27.10
N ILE A 369 -16.47 -23.35 27.32
CA ILE A 369 -15.28 -23.92 27.97
C ILE A 369 -14.39 -24.56 26.91
N ASN A 370 -13.11 -24.18 26.92
CA ASN A 370 -12.13 -24.74 26.02
C ASN A 370 -11.60 -26.07 26.56
N SER A 371 -12.16 -27.19 26.09
CA SER A 371 -11.69 -28.54 26.43
C SER A 371 -10.23 -28.82 26.04
N ASN A 372 -9.69 -28.05 25.09
CA ASN A 372 -8.36 -28.25 24.52
C ASN A 372 -7.31 -27.30 25.12
N TYR A 373 -7.68 -26.50 26.13
CA TYR A 373 -6.82 -25.44 26.67
C TYR A 373 -5.41 -25.93 27.05
N GLU A 374 -5.32 -26.99 27.86
CA GLU A 374 -4.03 -27.52 28.32
C GLU A 374 -3.21 -28.17 27.18
N VAL A 375 -3.89 -28.83 26.23
CA VAL A 375 -3.23 -29.42 25.04
C VAL A 375 -2.65 -28.32 24.15
N LEU A 376 -3.41 -27.24 23.93
CA LEU A 376 -2.97 -26.10 23.14
C LEU A 376 -1.84 -25.34 23.84
N ASN A 377 -1.90 -25.16 25.16
CA ASN A 377 -0.79 -24.54 25.91
C ASN A 377 0.51 -25.32 25.76
N LYS A 378 0.44 -26.65 25.86
CA LYS A 378 1.61 -27.49 25.59
C LYS A 378 2.09 -27.32 24.15
N PHE A 379 1.18 -27.31 23.18
CA PHE A 379 1.54 -27.07 21.78
C PHE A 379 2.25 -25.72 21.58
N TYR A 380 1.73 -24.62 22.12
CA TYR A 380 2.38 -23.31 22.04
C TYR A 380 3.78 -23.32 22.67
N ALA A 381 3.94 -23.95 23.83
CA ALA A 381 5.24 -24.05 24.49
C ALA A 381 6.25 -24.88 23.68
N ASP A 382 5.80 -25.98 23.06
CA ASP A 382 6.65 -26.90 22.30
C ASP A 382 7.02 -26.37 20.90
N HIS A 383 6.26 -25.41 20.36
CA HIS A 383 6.40 -24.90 18.98
C HIS A 383 6.66 -23.39 18.91
N THR A 384 7.05 -22.74 20.01
CA THR A 384 7.56 -21.37 19.97
C THR A 384 9.06 -21.42 19.77
N ALA A 385 9.56 -20.86 18.67
CA ALA A 385 10.98 -20.88 18.34
C ALA A 385 11.79 -19.77 19.01
N ASP A 386 13.10 -19.89 18.93
CA ASP A 386 14.04 -18.81 19.25
C ASP A 386 13.86 -17.62 18.28
N ASP A 387 13.95 -16.41 18.83
CA ASP A 387 13.74 -15.16 18.09
C ASP A 387 14.72 -15.01 16.93
N THR A 388 16.00 -15.35 17.13
CA THR A 388 17.06 -15.20 16.11
C THR A 388 16.81 -16.12 14.93
N TYR A 389 16.55 -17.40 15.22
CA TYR A 389 16.24 -18.40 14.20
C TYR A 389 15.00 -18.00 13.39
N LEU A 390 13.92 -17.60 14.08
CA LEU A 390 12.67 -17.24 13.42
C LEU A 390 12.82 -15.98 12.55
N ILE A 391 13.59 -14.98 13.01
CA ILE A 391 13.89 -13.78 12.21
C ILE A 391 14.58 -14.16 10.90
N GLN A 392 15.65 -14.95 10.97
CA GLN A 392 16.44 -15.35 9.79
C GLN A 392 15.59 -16.10 8.77
N GLN A 393 14.83 -17.12 9.21
CA GLN A 393 13.98 -17.93 8.31
C GLN A 393 12.86 -17.10 7.69
N THR A 394 12.15 -16.31 8.50
CA THR A 394 11.03 -15.49 8.01
C THR A 394 11.53 -14.44 7.02
N ARG A 395 12.66 -13.77 7.30
CA ARG A 395 13.23 -12.76 6.40
C ARG A 395 13.59 -13.37 5.05
N ASP A 396 14.31 -14.50 5.02
CA ASP A 396 14.67 -15.19 3.77
C ASP A 396 13.44 -15.50 2.92
N ILE A 397 12.39 -16.07 3.53
CA ILE A 397 11.15 -16.38 2.83
C ILE A 397 10.48 -15.12 2.29
N ILE A 398 10.33 -14.08 3.11
CA ILE A 398 9.64 -12.84 2.71
C ILE A 398 10.39 -12.10 1.60
N ILE A 399 11.73 -12.05 1.64
CA ILE A 399 12.55 -11.47 0.57
C ILE A 399 12.29 -12.18 -0.76
N ASN A 400 12.31 -13.51 -0.74
CA ASN A 400 12.03 -14.31 -1.93
C ASN A 400 10.60 -14.07 -2.46
N MET A 401 9.61 -13.98 -1.58
CA MET A 401 8.23 -13.68 -1.97
C MET A 401 8.09 -12.29 -2.58
N ILE A 402 8.71 -11.26 -1.99
CA ILE A 402 8.72 -9.88 -2.53
C ILE A 402 9.32 -9.88 -3.93
N ASN A 403 10.48 -10.50 -4.12
CA ASN A 403 11.14 -10.57 -5.44
C ASN A 403 10.29 -11.29 -6.49
N LEU A 404 9.54 -12.33 -6.12
CA LEU A 404 8.60 -13.01 -7.02
C LEU A 404 7.38 -12.12 -7.33
N ALA A 405 6.84 -11.41 -6.34
CA ALA A 405 5.74 -10.48 -6.51
C ALA A 405 6.11 -9.33 -7.45
N GLU A 406 7.27 -8.69 -7.27
CA GLU A 406 7.75 -7.60 -8.14
C GLU A 406 7.95 -8.06 -9.59
N LYS A 407 8.44 -9.29 -9.81
CA LYS A 407 8.54 -9.90 -11.15
C LYS A 407 7.17 -10.03 -11.80
N LEU A 408 6.18 -10.55 -11.06
CA LEU A 408 4.83 -10.73 -11.57
C LEU A 408 4.12 -9.39 -11.82
N ILE A 409 4.26 -8.44 -10.90
CA ILE A 409 3.73 -7.08 -11.04
C ILE A 409 4.30 -6.39 -12.27
N LYS A 410 5.61 -6.52 -12.54
CA LYS A 410 6.20 -5.96 -13.76
C LYS A 410 5.59 -6.56 -15.02
N SER A 411 5.43 -7.88 -15.08
CA SER A 411 4.78 -8.55 -16.22
C SER A 411 3.33 -8.09 -16.38
N PHE A 412 2.60 -7.93 -15.27
CA PHE A 412 1.25 -7.40 -15.25
C PHE A 412 1.19 -5.94 -15.73
N ASP A 413 2.15 -5.10 -15.36
CA ASP A 413 2.22 -3.71 -15.80
C ASP A 413 2.47 -3.60 -17.31
N GLU A 414 3.24 -4.52 -17.93
CA GLU A 414 3.38 -4.55 -19.39
C GLU A 414 2.07 -4.98 -20.10
N LEU A 415 1.27 -5.86 -19.49
CA LEU A 415 -0.10 -6.13 -19.96
C LEU A 415 -0.98 -4.88 -19.87
N LEU A 416 -0.88 -4.11 -18.78
CA LEU A 416 -1.63 -2.84 -18.62
C LEU A 416 -1.15 -1.74 -19.58
N ASN A 417 0.12 -1.77 -19.97
CA ASN A 417 0.70 -0.87 -20.97
C ASN A 417 0.30 -1.23 -22.40
N GLU A 418 -0.39 -2.37 -22.61
CA GLU A 418 -0.70 -2.94 -23.94
C GLU A 418 0.58 -3.31 -24.74
N GLU A 419 1.70 -3.54 -24.03
CA GLU A 419 3.01 -3.91 -24.60
C GLU A 419 3.29 -5.41 -24.49
N ALA A 420 2.44 -6.16 -23.78
CA ALA A 420 2.40 -7.61 -23.72
C ALA A 420 0.97 -8.12 -23.90
N THR A 421 0.81 -9.31 -24.48
CA THR A 421 -0.49 -9.98 -24.61
C THR A 421 -0.92 -10.66 -23.30
N GLU A 422 -2.20 -11.04 -23.20
CA GLU A 422 -2.68 -11.81 -22.07
C GLU A 422 -1.98 -13.18 -22.01
N GLU A 423 -1.73 -13.81 -23.16
CA GLU A 423 -1.02 -15.08 -23.26
C GLU A 423 0.43 -14.98 -22.74
N GLU A 424 1.16 -13.92 -23.12
CA GLU A 424 2.53 -13.69 -22.64
C GLU A 424 2.56 -13.49 -21.11
N PHE A 425 1.59 -12.75 -20.57
CA PHE A 425 1.44 -12.62 -19.12
C PHE A 425 1.12 -13.95 -18.43
N ILE A 426 0.25 -14.78 -19.03
CA ILE A 426 -0.10 -16.11 -18.50
C ILE A 426 1.14 -17.01 -18.46
N GLU A 427 1.98 -17.01 -19.49
CA GLU A 427 3.22 -17.81 -19.51
C GLU A 427 4.17 -17.44 -18.37
N GLU A 428 4.35 -16.14 -18.08
CA GLU A 428 5.15 -15.70 -16.93
C GLU A 428 4.47 -16.02 -15.60
N PHE A 429 3.16 -15.83 -15.51
CA PHE A 429 2.35 -16.17 -14.35
C PHE A 429 2.49 -17.66 -13.98
N GLU A 430 2.40 -18.57 -14.95
CA GLU A 430 2.52 -20.02 -14.73
C GLU A 430 3.93 -20.44 -14.26
N LYS A 431 4.98 -19.67 -14.58
CA LYS A 431 6.35 -19.89 -14.07
C LYS A 431 6.54 -19.40 -12.63
N ILE A 432 5.90 -18.28 -12.27
CA ILE A 432 6.10 -17.60 -10.98
C ILE A 432 5.16 -18.14 -9.90
N SER A 433 3.89 -18.35 -10.24
CA SER A 433 2.82 -18.72 -9.31
C SER A 433 3.14 -19.94 -8.43
N PRO A 434 3.66 -21.07 -8.98
CA PRO A 434 4.01 -22.23 -8.14
C PRO A 434 5.08 -21.93 -7.07
N LYS A 435 6.04 -21.05 -7.38
CA LYS A 435 7.10 -20.65 -6.43
C LYS A 435 6.54 -19.78 -5.32
N ILE A 436 5.61 -18.87 -5.64
CA ILE A 436 4.90 -18.08 -4.63
C ILE A 436 4.16 -19.00 -3.67
N THR A 437 3.43 -19.99 -4.19
CA THR A 437 2.70 -20.98 -3.40
C THR A 437 3.64 -21.82 -2.54
N GLU A 438 4.80 -22.23 -3.06
CA GLU A 438 5.83 -22.95 -2.27
C GLU A 438 6.28 -22.12 -1.06
N TYR A 439 6.67 -20.85 -1.27
CA TYR A 439 7.12 -19.98 -0.17
C TYR A 439 6.00 -19.64 0.82
N TYR A 440 4.78 -19.45 0.35
CA TYR A 440 3.62 -19.25 1.21
C TYR A 440 3.43 -20.42 2.19
N PHE A 441 3.54 -21.66 1.71
CA PHE A 441 3.48 -22.84 2.58
C PHE A 441 4.71 -22.99 3.47
N LYS A 442 5.91 -22.58 3.02
CA LYS A 442 7.10 -22.54 3.89
C LYS A 442 6.90 -21.59 5.07
N GLU A 443 6.39 -20.39 4.82
CA GLU A 443 6.09 -19.40 5.87
C GLU A 443 5.01 -19.92 6.83
N SER A 444 3.95 -20.52 6.30
CA SER A 444 2.87 -21.09 7.12
C SER A 444 3.30 -22.27 8.00
N ASN A 445 4.44 -22.91 7.68
CA ASN A 445 5.00 -24.03 8.43
C ASN A 445 6.09 -23.59 9.43
N LEU A 446 6.38 -22.29 9.54
CA LEU A 446 7.30 -21.78 10.56
C LEU A 446 6.71 -21.95 11.97
N ASP A 447 7.62 -22.07 12.93
CA ASP A 447 7.28 -22.07 14.34
C ASP A 447 6.65 -20.74 14.79
N LEU A 448 5.99 -20.78 15.94
CA LEU A 448 5.26 -19.65 16.48
C LEU A 448 6.21 -18.57 17.01
N PRO A 449 5.88 -17.28 16.78
CA PRO A 449 6.69 -16.18 17.29
C PRO A 449 6.50 -16.00 18.80
N THR A 450 7.56 -15.56 19.47
CA THR A 450 7.44 -15.01 20.82
C THR A 450 6.61 -13.73 20.82
N LYS A 451 6.25 -13.25 22.02
CA LYS A 451 5.59 -11.95 22.20
C LYS A 451 6.31 -10.80 21.50
N LYS A 452 7.65 -10.80 21.48
CA LYS A 452 8.44 -9.71 20.91
C LYS A 452 8.28 -9.59 19.40
N LEU A 453 8.09 -10.73 18.73
CA LEU A 453 8.01 -10.82 17.27
C LEU A 453 6.59 -10.92 16.74
N LYS A 454 5.57 -11.00 17.62
CA LYS A 454 4.19 -11.32 17.22
C LYS A 454 3.63 -10.36 16.17
N ASP A 455 3.81 -9.06 16.35
CA ASP A 455 3.26 -8.04 15.44
C ASP A 455 3.99 -8.03 14.10
N TRP A 456 5.32 -8.15 14.12
CA TRP A 456 6.15 -8.28 12.92
C TRP A 456 5.84 -9.56 12.12
N SER A 457 5.83 -10.72 12.78
CA SER A 457 5.44 -12.00 12.17
C SER A 457 4.02 -11.93 11.59
N SER A 458 3.07 -11.29 12.29
CA SER A 458 1.72 -11.09 11.76
C SER A 458 1.69 -10.19 10.52
N ALA A 459 2.58 -9.20 10.42
CA ALA A 459 2.74 -8.38 9.21
C ALA A 459 3.37 -9.19 8.07
N CYS A 460 4.36 -10.05 8.35
CA CYS A 460 4.93 -11.00 7.39
C CYS A 460 3.87 -11.96 6.83
N THR A 461 3.08 -12.61 7.69
CA THR A 461 1.98 -13.49 7.27
C THR A 461 0.93 -12.74 6.46
N GLY A 462 0.61 -11.49 6.84
CA GLY A 462 -0.31 -10.63 6.07
C GLY A 462 0.20 -10.37 4.65
N LEU A 463 1.46 -9.98 4.51
CA LEU A 463 2.11 -9.75 3.23
C LEU A 463 2.21 -11.05 2.41
N SER A 464 2.62 -12.16 3.04
CA SER A 464 2.68 -13.51 2.45
C SER A 464 1.34 -13.92 1.84
N GLY A 465 0.24 -13.74 2.59
CA GLY A 465 -1.12 -13.98 2.11
C GLY A 465 -1.49 -13.09 0.93
N THR A 466 -1.17 -11.80 0.97
CA THR A 466 -1.45 -10.87 -0.14
C THR A 466 -0.62 -11.19 -1.39
N ILE A 467 0.64 -11.60 -1.24
CA ILE A 467 1.46 -12.05 -2.38
C ILE A 467 0.88 -13.34 -2.96
N HIS A 468 0.46 -14.27 -2.11
CA HIS A 468 -0.21 -15.49 -2.55
C HIS A 468 -1.54 -15.20 -3.27
N ASP A 469 -2.31 -14.17 -2.88
CA ASP A 469 -3.54 -13.79 -3.56
C ASP A 469 -3.33 -13.49 -5.06
N PHE A 470 -2.15 -13.03 -5.50
CA PHE A 470 -1.87 -12.83 -6.93
C PHE A 470 -2.06 -14.12 -7.74
N THR A 471 -1.79 -15.28 -7.15
CA THR A 471 -1.90 -16.61 -7.79
C THR A 471 -3.34 -17.03 -8.09
N LEU A 472 -4.34 -16.30 -7.59
CA LEU A 472 -5.74 -16.72 -7.63
C LEU A 472 -6.49 -16.27 -8.89
N PHE A 473 -5.92 -15.40 -9.72
CA PHE A 473 -6.70 -14.68 -10.74
C PHE A 473 -6.44 -15.13 -12.18
N TYR A 474 -5.30 -15.75 -12.49
CA TYR A 474 -4.92 -16.14 -13.86
C TYR A 474 -4.67 -17.64 -14.06
N GLY A 475 -4.83 -18.45 -13.01
CA GLY A 475 -4.86 -19.91 -13.14
C GLY A 475 -6.05 -20.40 -13.97
N GLU A 476 -6.00 -21.65 -14.44
CA GLU A 476 -7.01 -22.26 -15.33
C GLU A 476 -8.44 -22.07 -14.82
N HIS A 477 -8.70 -22.36 -13.54
CA HIS A 477 -10.02 -22.18 -12.94
C HIS A 477 -10.52 -20.73 -13.03
N ALA A 478 -9.65 -19.76 -12.73
CA ALA A 478 -10.01 -18.35 -12.77
C ALA A 478 -10.27 -17.87 -14.20
N ARG A 479 -9.51 -18.36 -15.18
CA ARG A 479 -9.74 -18.07 -16.61
C ARG A 479 -11.09 -18.61 -17.10
N ASN A 480 -11.52 -19.76 -16.60
CA ASN A 480 -12.80 -20.37 -16.95
C ASN A 480 -14.01 -19.71 -16.26
N ASN A 481 -13.82 -19.07 -15.10
CA ASN A 481 -14.93 -18.59 -14.25
C ASN A 481 -14.98 -17.07 -14.07
N ARG A 482 -14.00 -16.31 -14.57
CA ARG A 482 -13.93 -14.85 -14.46
C ARG A 482 -13.78 -14.21 -15.83
N THR A 483 -14.30 -13.00 -16.00
CA THR A 483 -14.05 -12.19 -17.20
C THR A 483 -12.64 -11.58 -17.16
N TYR A 484 -12.12 -11.19 -18.33
CA TYR A 484 -10.84 -10.48 -18.44
C TYR A 484 -10.80 -9.22 -17.55
N ASP A 485 -11.80 -8.36 -17.66
CA ASP A 485 -11.88 -7.14 -16.84
C ASP A 485 -11.95 -7.45 -15.33
N ASN A 486 -12.60 -8.55 -14.93
CA ASN A 486 -12.62 -8.96 -13.53
C ASN A 486 -11.23 -9.38 -13.03
N ARG A 487 -10.49 -10.15 -13.84
CA ARG A 487 -9.11 -10.57 -13.49
C ARG A 487 -8.18 -9.37 -13.33
N ILE A 488 -8.25 -8.42 -14.27
CA ILE A 488 -7.50 -7.16 -14.21
C ILE A 488 -7.85 -6.38 -12.94
N ALA A 489 -9.14 -6.24 -12.61
CA ALA A 489 -9.57 -5.53 -11.42
C ALA A 489 -9.06 -6.21 -10.12
N CYS A 490 -9.13 -7.53 -10.05
CA CYS A 490 -8.60 -8.29 -8.90
C CYS A 490 -7.09 -8.11 -8.74
N MET A 491 -6.31 -8.25 -9.82
CA MET A 491 -4.86 -8.01 -9.77
C MET A 491 -4.51 -6.59 -9.32
N LYS A 492 -5.21 -5.57 -9.81
CA LYS A 492 -5.03 -4.17 -9.37
C LYS A 492 -5.32 -3.99 -7.88
N MET A 493 -6.43 -4.56 -7.39
CA MET A 493 -6.77 -4.50 -5.96
C MET A 493 -5.71 -5.19 -5.09
N THR A 494 -5.22 -6.35 -5.51
CA THR A 494 -4.15 -7.08 -4.80
C THR A 494 -2.83 -6.31 -4.84
N LYS A 495 -2.47 -5.67 -5.96
CA LYS A 495 -1.30 -4.78 -6.07
C LYS A 495 -1.39 -3.60 -5.09
N THR A 496 -2.55 -2.94 -4.98
CA THR A 496 -2.74 -1.87 -4.00
C THR A 496 -2.62 -2.36 -2.54
N LYS A 497 -3.16 -3.56 -2.25
CA LYS A 497 -3.03 -4.17 -0.92
C LYS A 497 -1.57 -4.54 -0.61
N TYR A 498 -0.85 -5.11 -1.57
CA TYR A 498 0.57 -5.45 -1.47
C TYR A 498 1.41 -4.24 -1.08
N TYR A 499 1.21 -3.08 -1.73
CA TYR A 499 1.91 -1.85 -1.36
C TYR A 499 1.57 -1.34 0.06
N SER A 500 0.35 -1.59 0.53
CA SER A 500 -0.05 -1.23 1.89
C SER A 500 0.57 -2.18 2.93
N ASP A 501 0.62 -3.47 2.64
CA ASP A 501 1.23 -4.49 3.51
C ASP A 501 2.76 -4.31 3.58
N LEU A 502 3.42 -3.89 2.49
CA LEU A 502 4.83 -3.50 2.49
C LEU A 502 5.10 -2.32 3.45
N GLU A 503 4.28 -1.26 3.38
CA GLU A 503 4.42 -0.11 4.29
C GLU A 503 4.20 -0.52 5.75
N ARG A 504 3.22 -1.39 6.01
CA ARG A 504 2.98 -1.93 7.36
C ARG A 504 4.17 -2.75 7.85
N LEU A 505 4.71 -3.65 7.02
CA LEU A 505 5.87 -4.46 7.41
C LEU A 505 7.09 -3.59 7.70
N LYS A 506 7.32 -2.54 6.90
CA LYS A 506 8.38 -1.55 7.15
C LYS A 506 8.23 -0.89 8.52
N GLU A 507 7.01 -0.50 8.91
CA GLU A 507 6.75 0.08 10.22
C GLU A 507 7.00 -0.91 11.36
N GLU A 508 6.65 -2.19 11.19
CA GLU A 508 6.93 -3.23 12.19
C GLU A 508 8.42 -3.58 12.28
N GLU A 509 9.14 -3.66 11.15
CA GLU A 509 10.59 -3.89 11.15
C GLU A 509 11.35 -2.80 11.91
N GLU A 510 10.97 -1.54 11.74
CA GLU A 510 11.62 -0.44 12.47
C GLU A 510 11.41 -0.54 13.99
N LYS A 511 10.31 -1.12 14.47
CA LYS A 511 10.08 -1.33 15.92
C LYS A 511 10.96 -2.41 16.51
N ILE A 512 11.36 -3.40 15.72
CA ILE A 512 12.19 -4.54 16.14
C ILE A 512 13.60 -4.50 15.53
N LYS A 513 14.02 -3.34 15.01
CA LYS A 513 15.26 -3.19 14.24
C LYS A 513 16.49 -3.72 14.97
N ASP A 514 16.58 -3.48 16.27
CA ASP A 514 17.71 -3.96 17.08
C ASP A 514 17.74 -5.50 17.12
N LEU A 515 16.59 -6.15 17.29
CA LEU A 515 16.49 -7.62 17.25
C LEU A 515 16.84 -8.18 15.88
N ILE A 516 16.45 -7.49 14.80
CA ILE A 516 16.82 -7.88 13.44
C ILE A 516 18.34 -7.75 13.26
N ASN A 517 18.94 -6.65 13.68
CA ASN A 517 20.39 -6.45 13.54
C ASN A 517 21.17 -7.51 14.34
N ASP A 518 20.76 -7.77 15.58
CA ASP A 518 21.39 -8.80 16.44
C ASP A 518 21.24 -10.20 15.84
N ALA A 519 20.12 -10.48 15.17
CA ALA A 519 19.90 -11.77 14.50
C ALA A 519 20.69 -11.94 13.19
N LEU A 520 21.15 -10.84 12.60
CA LEU A 520 21.90 -10.82 11.34
C LEU A 520 23.41 -10.65 11.53
N SER A 521 23.86 -10.24 12.72
CA SER A 521 25.28 -10.19 13.11
C SER A 521 25.80 -11.57 13.51
#